data_AF-A0A7J3XDA2-F1
#
_entry.id   AF-A0A7J3XDA2-F1
#
_cell.length_a   1.000
_cell.length_b   1.000
_cell.length_c   1.000
_cell.angle_alpha   90.00
_cell.angle_beta   90.00
_cell.angle_gamma   90.00
#
_symmetry.space_group_name_H-M   'P 1'
#
loop_
_entity.id
_entity.type
_entity.pdbx_description
1 polymer ?
#
loop_
_entity_poly.entity_id
_entity_poly.type
_entity_poly.pdbx_seq_one_letter_code
_entity_poly.pdbx_strand_id
1 'polypeptide(L)'
;MKVSAYATVYNNSNTIEKSLKTLYSTMNDHFDEWELVVVDNFSTDGTWDILCSWKKEHRNIKLLRFKCWRGKGRNIALANTSGKYVFYVDLDCIFEKYFGLLISKEIEICGTNDVIFPYAVTSKKNAVEIGWKNLNWGEDLDFFFRAARSFHLKTCLIYPFS
;
A
#
# COMPACT_ATOMS: atom_id res chain seq x y z
N MET A 1 9.97 -1.59 -13.95
CA MET A 1 8.75 -0.73 -13.87
C MET A 1 8.64 -0.24 -12.45
N LYS A 2 8.47 1.07 -12.21
CA LYS A 2 8.55 1.61 -10.84
C LYS A 2 7.21 1.50 -10.10
N VAL A 3 7.18 0.69 -9.05
CA VAL A 3 5.99 0.43 -8.21
C VAL A 3 6.20 0.99 -6.81
N SER A 4 5.16 1.52 -6.16
CA SER A 4 5.22 1.94 -4.76
C SER A 4 4.15 1.27 -3.91
N ALA A 5 4.58 0.55 -2.89
CA ALA A 5 3.73 0.20 -1.75
C ALA A 5 3.69 1.40 -0.79
N TYR A 6 2.53 1.67 -0.18
CA TYR A 6 2.43 2.70 0.85
C TYR A 6 1.55 2.28 2.02
N ALA A 7 1.90 2.75 3.22
CA ALA A 7 1.26 2.34 4.46
C ALA A 7 1.24 3.45 5.52
N THR A 8 0.31 3.34 6.45
CA THR A 8 0.29 4.09 7.72
C THR A 8 0.33 3.10 8.86
N VAL A 9 1.13 3.37 9.90
CA VAL A 9 1.23 2.49 11.07
C VAL A 9 1.05 3.27 12.37
N TYR A 10 0.57 2.57 13.39
CA TYR A 10 0.45 3.07 14.76
C TYR A 10 0.48 1.89 15.72
N ASN A 11 1.43 1.90 16.66
CA ASN A 11 1.57 0.91 17.73
C ASN A 11 1.42 -0.56 17.26
N ASN A 12 2.36 -1.01 16.44
CA ASN A 12 2.36 -2.31 15.80
C ASN A 12 3.68 -3.09 16.00
N SER A 13 4.39 -2.89 17.12
CA SER A 13 5.73 -3.46 17.33
C SER A 13 5.76 -4.98 17.33
N ASN A 14 4.65 -5.63 17.71
CA ASN A 14 4.52 -7.08 17.76
C ASN A 14 4.47 -7.75 16.37
N THR A 15 4.11 -7.02 15.31
CA THR A 15 3.84 -7.62 13.99
C THR A 15 4.64 -6.98 12.88
N ILE A 16 4.99 -5.69 12.99
CA ILE A 16 5.65 -4.89 11.95
C ILE A 16 6.90 -5.56 11.36
N GLU A 17 7.73 -6.18 12.19
CA GLU A 17 8.95 -6.85 11.72
C GLU A 17 8.62 -8.03 10.80
N LYS A 18 7.64 -8.86 11.18
CA LYS A 18 7.23 -10.03 10.39
C LYS A 18 6.50 -9.61 9.11
N SER A 19 5.69 -8.55 9.17
CA SER A 19 5.04 -7.94 8.00
C SER A 19 6.07 -7.43 7.00
N LEU A 20 7.09 -6.69 7.45
CA LEU A 20 8.17 -6.21 6.58
C LEU A 20 8.95 -7.36 5.97
N LYS A 21 9.34 -8.38 6.75
CA LYS A 21 10.05 -9.57 6.24
C LYS A 21 9.28 -10.24 5.11
N THR A 22 8.01 -10.53 5.34
CA THR A 22 7.19 -11.25 4.37
C THR A 22 6.84 -10.41 3.14
N LEU A 23 6.56 -9.11 3.32
CA LEU A 23 6.36 -8.18 2.20
C LEU A 23 7.63 -8.08 1.33
N TYR A 24 8.80 -7.89 1.93
CA TYR A 24 10.05 -7.80 1.17
C TYR A 24 10.37 -9.10 0.45
N SER A 25 10.17 -10.25 1.10
CA SER A 25 10.38 -11.56 0.50
C SER A 25 9.59 -11.70 -0.80
N THR A 26 8.26 -11.53 -0.74
CA THR A 26 7.40 -11.75 -1.91
C THR A 26 7.54 -10.64 -2.97
N MET A 27 7.82 -9.40 -2.58
CA MET A 27 7.98 -8.30 -3.55
C MET A 27 9.31 -8.41 -4.31
N ASN A 28 10.40 -8.80 -3.65
CA ASN A 28 11.71 -8.93 -4.29
C ASN A 28 11.77 -10.11 -5.29
N ASP A 29 10.89 -11.11 -5.14
CA ASP A 29 10.78 -12.22 -6.10
C ASP A 29 10.16 -11.79 -7.45
N HIS A 30 9.45 -10.67 -7.49
CA HIS A 30 8.65 -10.24 -8.65
C HIS A 30 8.95 -8.82 -9.15
N PHE A 31 9.69 -8.01 -8.40
CA PHE A 31 9.98 -6.62 -8.76
C PHE A 31 11.45 -6.25 -8.51
N ASP A 32 12.18 -5.97 -9.60
CA ASP A 32 13.56 -5.46 -9.52
C ASP A 32 13.62 -4.03 -8.93
N GLU A 33 12.59 -3.23 -9.16
CA GLU A 33 12.51 -1.83 -8.74
C GLU A 33 11.15 -1.49 -8.11
N TRP A 34 11.11 -1.44 -6.78
CA TRP A 34 9.95 -0.98 -6.03
C TRP A 34 10.38 -0.18 -4.79
N GLU A 35 9.46 0.59 -4.22
CA GLU A 35 9.68 1.32 -2.96
C GLU A 35 8.55 1.08 -1.96
N LEU A 36 8.87 1.24 -0.68
CA LEU A 36 7.91 1.25 0.41
C LEU A 36 7.90 2.63 1.07
N VAL A 37 6.74 3.27 1.14
CA VAL A 37 6.56 4.55 1.85
C VAL A 37 5.69 4.35 3.07
N VAL A 38 6.24 4.59 4.26
CA VAL A 38 5.53 4.38 5.53
C VAL A 38 5.41 5.70 6.29
N VAL A 39 4.21 6.01 6.75
CA VAL A 39 3.94 7.06 7.73
C VAL A 39 3.68 6.42 9.10
N ASP A 40 4.53 6.72 10.07
CA ASP A 40 4.32 6.37 11.48
C ASP A 40 3.54 7.47 12.20
N ASN A 41 2.45 7.09 12.88
CA ASN A 41 1.63 7.99 13.69
C ASN A 41 2.22 8.21 15.10
N PHE A 42 3.51 8.49 15.19
CA PHE A 42 4.23 8.64 16.47
C PHE A 42 3.99 7.45 17.42
N SER A 43 4.27 6.24 16.94
CA SER A 43 4.15 5.04 17.79
C SER A 43 5.08 5.12 19.00
N THR A 44 4.62 4.58 20.14
CA THR A 44 5.33 4.63 21.43
C THR A 44 5.74 3.25 21.95
N ASP A 45 5.54 2.21 21.15
CA ASP A 45 5.71 0.80 21.51
C ASP A 45 6.96 0.15 20.89
N GLY A 46 7.85 0.95 20.30
CA GLY A 46 9.04 0.47 19.58
C GLY A 46 8.85 0.28 18.07
N THR A 47 7.62 0.44 17.52
CA THR A 47 7.36 0.30 16.07
C THR A 47 8.31 1.16 15.23
N TRP A 48 8.52 2.41 15.63
CA TRP A 48 9.38 3.33 14.89
C TRP A 48 10.84 2.92 14.87
N ASP A 49 11.35 2.37 15.96
CA ASP A 49 12.74 1.96 16.05
C ASP A 49 13.00 0.77 15.14
N ILE A 50 12.05 -0.17 15.06
CA ILE A 50 12.06 -1.29 14.10
C ILE A 50 12.07 -0.74 12.66
N LEU A 51 11.16 0.17 12.32
CA LEU A 51 11.14 0.79 10.99
C LEU A 51 12.48 1.47 10.67
N CYS A 52 13.05 2.22 11.61
CA CYS A 52 14.33 2.88 11.42
C CYS A 52 15.48 1.90 11.18
N SER A 53 15.48 0.74 11.86
CA SER A 53 16.45 -0.33 11.59
C SER A 53 16.31 -0.83 10.15
N TRP A 54 15.08 -1.15 9.74
CA TRP A 54 14.77 -1.59 8.37
C TRP A 54 15.21 -0.59 7.32
N LYS A 55 14.99 0.71 7.53
CA LYS A 55 15.42 1.76 6.60
C LYS A 55 16.94 1.80 6.40
N LYS A 56 17.74 1.45 7.43
CA LYS A 56 19.21 1.41 7.31
C LYS A 56 19.66 0.28 6.38
N GLU A 57 18.94 -0.83 6.40
CA GLU A 57 19.24 -2.04 5.60
C GLU A 57 18.62 -1.97 4.20
N HIS A 58 17.48 -1.29 4.04
CA HIS A 58 16.70 -1.23 2.81
C HIS A 58 16.57 0.21 2.30
N ARG A 59 17.41 0.57 1.31
CA ARG A 59 17.47 1.92 0.73
C ARG A 59 16.18 2.36 0.03
N ASN A 60 15.31 1.42 -0.34
CA ASN A 60 14.03 1.68 -0.98
C ASN A 60 12.88 1.96 0.01
N ILE A 61 13.17 2.09 1.31
CA ILE A 61 12.20 2.54 2.33
C ILE A 61 12.27 4.05 2.52
N LYS A 62 11.12 4.71 2.36
CA LYS A 62 10.90 6.08 2.82
C LYS A 62 10.07 6.04 4.10
N LEU A 63 10.62 6.61 5.16
CA LEU A 63 9.93 6.78 6.44
C LEU A 63 9.59 8.23 6.70
N LEU A 64 8.36 8.46 7.13
CA LEU A 64 7.79 9.74 7.49
C LEU A 64 7.15 9.59 8.87
N ARG A 65 7.08 10.68 9.63
CA ARG A 65 6.44 10.67 10.95
C ARG A 65 5.49 11.85 11.06
N PHE A 66 4.23 11.55 11.32
CA PHE A 66 3.17 12.55 11.37
C PHE A 66 2.11 12.15 12.37
N LYS A 67 1.68 13.07 13.23
CA LYS A 67 0.50 12.83 14.06
C LYS A 67 -0.75 12.95 13.18
N CYS A 68 -1.38 11.83 12.85
CA CYS A 68 -2.47 11.78 11.89
C CYS A 68 -3.41 10.59 12.09
N TRP A 69 -4.65 10.76 11.63
CA TRP A 69 -5.57 9.66 11.39
C TRP A 69 -5.09 8.77 10.24
N ARG A 70 -5.61 7.54 10.19
CA ARG A 70 -5.20 6.50 9.23
C ARG A 70 -5.27 6.97 7.77
N GLY A 71 -6.43 7.50 7.33
CA GLY A 71 -6.62 8.01 5.97
C GLY A 71 -5.65 9.15 5.61
N LYS A 72 -5.46 10.11 6.52
CA LYS A 72 -4.51 11.21 6.34
C LYS A 72 -3.08 10.68 6.23
N GLY A 73 -2.70 9.70 7.05
CA GLY A 73 -1.41 9.02 6.92
C GLY A 73 -1.24 8.37 5.54
N ARG A 74 -2.28 7.69 5.05
CA ARG A 74 -2.23 7.02 3.73
C ARG A 74 -2.07 8.03 2.61
N ASN A 75 -2.75 9.17 2.68
CA ASN A 75 -2.55 10.28 1.74
C ASN A 75 -1.14 10.88 1.80
N ILE A 76 -0.58 11.07 3.00
CA ILE A 76 0.79 11.57 3.15
C ILE A 76 1.79 10.57 2.56
N ALA A 77 1.65 9.29 2.84
CA ALA A 77 2.49 8.24 2.29
C ALA A 77 2.39 8.20 0.76
N LEU A 78 1.15 8.16 0.23
CA LEU A 78 0.85 8.18 -1.20
C LEU A 78 1.47 9.39 -1.91
N ALA A 79 1.38 10.60 -1.34
CA ALA A 79 1.96 11.79 -1.95
C ALA A 79 3.49 11.68 -2.15
N ASN A 80 4.17 10.97 -1.23
CA ASN A 80 5.63 10.78 -1.21
C ASN A 80 6.13 9.56 -2.02
N THR A 81 5.23 8.80 -2.63
CA THR A 81 5.57 7.74 -3.59
C THR A 81 6.16 8.32 -4.88
N SER A 82 6.92 7.52 -5.62
CA SER A 82 7.51 7.91 -6.91
C SER A 82 7.31 6.85 -8.00
N GLY A 83 6.59 5.77 -7.70
CA GLY A 83 6.15 4.76 -8.66
C GLY A 83 5.06 5.28 -9.59
N LYS A 84 5.04 4.70 -10.80
CA LYS A 84 3.95 4.91 -11.76
C LYS A 84 2.66 4.26 -11.24
N TYR A 85 2.81 3.04 -10.72
CA TYR A 85 1.75 2.28 -10.06
C TYR A 85 1.95 2.32 -8.56
N VAL A 86 0.85 2.39 -7.84
CA VAL A 86 0.82 2.43 -6.39
C VAL A 86 -0.22 1.43 -5.88
N PHE A 87 0.01 0.90 -4.69
CA PHE A 87 -0.95 0.07 -3.97
C PHE A 87 -0.78 0.28 -2.47
N TYR A 88 -1.88 0.15 -1.73
CA TYR A 88 -1.81 0.27 -0.28
C TYR A 88 -1.58 -1.09 0.36
N VAL A 89 -0.92 -1.08 1.51
CA VAL A 89 -0.81 -2.25 2.38
C VAL A 89 -1.03 -1.83 3.83
N ASP A 90 -1.60 -2.74 4.60
CA ASP A 90 -1.53 -2.67 6.06
C ASP A 90 -0.35 -3.51 6.53
N LEU A 91 0.44 -2.97 7.46
CA LEU A 91 1.67 -3.62 7.94
C LEU A 91 1.44 -4.37 9.26
N ASP A 92 0.20 -4.74 9.57
CA ASP A 92 -0.24 -5.56 10.71
C ASP A 92 -0.62 -6.99 10.28
N CYS A 93 -0.27 -7.38 9.06
CA CYS A 93 -0.59 -8.69 8.48
C CYS A 93 0.66 -9.40 7.94
N ILE A 94 0.53 -10.70 7.63
CA ILE A 94 1.59 -11.50 7.03
C ILE A 94 1.29 -11.69 5.56
N PHE A 95 2.27 -11.42 4.71
CA PHE A 95 2.13 -11.56 3.26
C PHE A 95 2.51 -12.98 2.84
N GLU A 96 1.57 -13.69 2.23
CA GLU A 96 1.82 -15.02 1.68
C GLU A 96 2.73 -14.94 0.46
N LYS A 97 3.41 -16.06 0.14
CA LYS A 97 4.42 -16.11 -0.92
C LYS A 97 3.95 -15.66 -2.31
N TYR A 98 2.65 -15.73 -2.58
CA TYR A 98 2.06 -15.35 -3.87
C TYR A 98 1.66 -13.88 -3.98
N PHE A 99 1.82 -13.09 -2.91
CA PHE A 99 1.35 -11.72 -2.87
C PHE A 99 2.03 -10.83 -3.93
N GLY A 100 3.35 -10.89 -4.06
CA GLY A 100 4.08 -10.15 -5.10
C GLY A 100 3.67 -10.55 -6.51
N LEU A 101 3.39 -11.85 -6.75
CA LEU A 101 2.85 -12.33 -8.03
C LEU A 101 1.47 -11.73 -8.30
N LEU A 102 0.60 -11.70 -7.28
CA LEU A 102 -0.73 -11.09 -7.38
C LEU A 102 -0.63 -9.61 -7.76
N ILE A 103 0.20 -8.83 -7.07
CA ILE A 103 0.41 -7.41 -7.39
C ILE A 103 0.97 -7.24 -8.80
N SER A 104 1.89 -8.11 -9.24
CA SER A 104 2.41 -8.07 -10.62
C SER A 104 1.30 -8.27 -11.64
N LYS A 105 0.41 -9.24 -11.42
CA LYS A 105 -0.74 -9.50 -12.30
C LYS A 105 -1.78 -8.39 -12.26
N GLU A 106 -2.03 -7.81 -11.09
CA GLU A 106 -2.91 -6.64 -10.96
C GLU A 106 -2.38 -5.45 -11.78
N ILE A 107 -1.07 -5.21 -11.78
CA ILE A 107 -0.49 -4.13 -12.58
C ILE A 107 -0.57 -4.41 -14.08
N GLU A 108 -0.35 -5.65 -14.52
CA GLU A 108 -0.48 -6.05 -15.94
C GLU A 108 -1.87 -5.71 -16.52
N ILE A 109 -2.93 -5.84 -15.72
CA ILE A 109 -4.32 -5.55 -16.13
C ILE A 109 -4.77 -4.11 -15.82
N CYS A 110 -3.93 -3.33 -15.12
CA CYS A 110 -4.25 -1.98 -14.68
C CYS A 110 -4.05 -0.96 -15.81
N GLY A 111 -5.16 -0.58 -16.44
CA GLY A 111 -5.22 0.51 -17.41
C GLY A 111 -5.18 1.90 -16.77
N THR A 112 -5.18 2.92 -17.61
CA THR A 112 -4.99 4.33 -17.19
C THR A 112 -6.01 4.81 -16.16
N ASN A 113 -7.27 4.36 -16.24
CA ASN A 113 -8.38 4.79 -15.39
C ASN A 113 -8.95 3.65 -14.53
N ASP A 114 -8.13 2.64 -14.22
CA ASP A 114 -8.58 1.48 -13.47
C ASP A 114 -8.11 1.54 -12.02
N VAL A 115 -8.91 0.98 -11.13
CA VAL A 115 -8.52 0.65 -9.75
C VAL A 115 -8.79 -0.83 -9.55
N ILE A 116 -7.77 -1.59 -9.17
CA ILE A 116 -7.90 -3.04 -8.94
C ILE A 116 -8.13 -3.32 -7.45
N PHE A 117 -9.16 -4.09 -7.15
CA PHE A 117 -9.43 -4.65 -5.81
C PHE A 117 -8.61 -5.93 -5.58
N PRO A 118 -8.07 -6.21 -4.37
CA PRO A 118 -8.35 -5.52 -3.08
C PRO A 118 -7.29 -4.54 -2.60
N TYR A 119 -6.12 -4.45 -3.24
CA TYR A 119 -5.01 -3.62 -2.73
C TYR A 119 -4.97 -2.20 -3.33
N ALA A 120 -6.04 -1.82 -4.02
CA ALA A 120 -6.17 -0.56 -4.74
C ALA A 120 -4.99 -0.29 -5.68
N VAL A 121 -4.54 -1.33 -6.41
CA VAL A 121 -3.53 -1.14 -7.46
C VAL A 121 -4.08 -0.19 -8.50
N THR A 122 -3.41 0.94 -8.68
CA THR A 122 -3.79 1.96 -9.66
C THR A 122 -2.61 2.88 -9.99
N SER A 123 -2.80 3.82 -10.92
CA SER A 123 -1.82 4.87 -11.17
C SER A 123 -1.72 5.83 -9.98
N LYS A 124 -0.54 6.40 -9.72
CA LYS A 124 -0.38 7.42 -8.66
C LYS A 124 -1.39 8.58 -8.83
N LYS A 125 -1.65 9.00 -10.07
CA LYS A 125 -2.60 10.07 -10.39
C LYS A 125 -4.00 9.72 -9.88
N ASN A 126 -4.51 8.54 -10.22
CA ASN A 126 -5.85 8.10 -9.82
C ASN A 126 -5.95 7.97 -8.30
N ALA A 127 -4.94 7.37 -7.66
CA ALA A 127 -4.93 7.22 -6.21
C ALA A 127 -4.99 8.58 -5.49
N VAL A 128 -4.27 9.59 -6.00
CA VAL A 128 -4.27 10.95 -5.43
C VAL A 128 -5.60 11.66 -5.69
N GLU A 129 -6.19 11.48 -6.87
CA GLU A 129 -7.49 12.05 -7.24
C GLU A 129 -8.63 11.48 -6.39
N ILE A 130 -8.61 10.17 -6.15
CA ILE A 130 -9.55 9.50 -5.25
C ILE A 130 -9.27 9.94 -3.81
N GLY A 131 -8.05 9.73 -3.34
CA GLY A 131 -7.62 10.01 -1.97
C GLY A 131 -8.32 9.15 -0.90
N TRP A 132 -7.69 9.07 0.26
CA TRP A 132 -8.20 8.37 1.44
C TRP A 132 -9.00 9.31 2.34
N LYS A 133 -10.13 8.85 2.88
CA LYS A 133 -10.90 9.59 3.90
C LYS A 133 -10.49 9.17 5.30
N ASN A 134 -10.62 10.06 6.27
CA ASN A 134 -10.45 9.70 7.68
C ASN A 134 -11.76 9.11 8.17
N LEU A 135 -11.86 7.79 8.14
CA LEU A 135 -12.96 7.06 8.75
C LEU A 135 -12.42 6.37 10.01
N ASN A 136 -13.30 6.02 10.95
CA ASN A 136 -12.90 5.17 12.07
C ASN A 136 -12.68 3.71 11.60
N TRP A 137 -13.38 3.31 10.54
CA TRP A 137 -13.30 2.01 9.87
C TRP A 137 -13.83 2.14 8.43
N GLY A 138 -13.36 1.28 7.52
CA GLY A 138 -13.86 1.16 6.15
C GLY A 138 -13.30 2.17 5.14
N GLU A 139 -12.12 2.75 5.39
CA GLU A 139 -11.47 3.67 4.44
C GLU A 139 -11.18 3.05 3.08
N ASP A 140 -10.88 1.75 3.06
CA ASP A 140 -10.70 0.93 1.86
C ASP A 140 -12.02 0.78 1.09
N LEU A 141 -13.09 0.40 1.77
CA LEU A 141 -14.42 0.32 1.16
C LEU A 141 -14.87 1.65 0.58
N ASP A 142 -14.72 2.75 1.33
CA ASP A 142 -15.00 4.10 0.82
C ASP A 142 -14.13 4.48 -0.39
N PHE A 143 -12.84 4.12 -0.37
CA PHE A 143 -11.95 4.31 -1.50
C PHE A 143 -12.48 3.58 -2.74
N PHE A 144 -12.86 2.31 -2.62
CA PHE A 144 -13.39 1.52 -3.74
C PHE A 144 -14.76 2.01 -4.22
N PHE A 145 -15.65 2.42 -3.33
CA PHE A 145 -16.95 2.97 -3.73
C PHE A 145 -16.81 4.28 -4.49
N ARG A 146 -15.86 5.13 -4.10
CA ARG A 146 -15.57 6.37 -4.85
C ARG A 146 -14.84 6.09 -6.14
N ALA A 147 -13.92 5.12 -6.15
CA ALA A 147 -13.29 4.64 -7.37
C ALA A 147 -14.37 4.19 -8.37
N ALA A 148 -15.33 3.35 -7.97
CA ALA A 148 -16.40 2.87 -8.85
C ALA A 148 -17.31 3.96 -9.46
N ARG A 149 -17.33 5.17 -8.87
CA ARG A 149 -18.09 6.31 -9.41
C ARG A 149 -17.37 7.07 -10.51
N SER A 150 -16.04 7.05 -10.51
CA SER A 150 -15.20 7.93 -11.35
C SER A 150 -14.13 7.19 -12.16
N PHE A 151 -13.91 5.91 -11.85
CA PHE A 151 -12.89 5.03 -12.41
C PHE A 151 -13.49 3.64 -12.63
N HIS A 152 -12.82 2.81 -13.43
CA HIS A 152 -13.23 1.42 -13.59
C HIS A 152 -12.69 0.60 -12.43
N LEU A 153 -13.59 0.17 -11.55
CA LEU A 153 -13.26 -0.84 -10.55
C LEU A 153 -13.14 -2.19 -11.25
N LYS A 154 -11.93 -2.77 -11.23
CA LYS A 154 -11.66 -4.11 -11.73
C LYS A 154 -11.34 -5.04 -10.56
N THR A 155 -11.58 -6.32 -10.76
CA THR A 155 -11.20 -7.37 -9.83
C THR A 155 -10.37 -8.41 -10.58
N CYS A 156 -9.55 -9.16 -9.86
CA CYS A 156 -8.88 -10.35 -10.40
C CYS A 156 -9.82 -11.57 -10.49
N LEU A 157 -11.13 -11.36 -10.33
CA LEU A 157 -12.14 -12.41 -10.30
C LEU A 157 -13.03 -12.28 -11.53
N ILE A 158 -13.09 -13.34 -12.32
CA ILE A 158 -14.02 -13.45 -13.45
C ILE A 158 -15.12 -14.42 -13.02
N TYR A 159 -16.35 -13.94 -12.95
CA TYR A 159 -17.52 -14.80 -12.77
C TYR A 159 -18.08 -15.16 -14.16
N PRO A 160 -18.12 -16.45 -14.54
CA PRO A 160 -18.49 -16.86 -15.89
C PRO A 160 -20.00 -16.78 -16.19
N PHE A 161 -20.79 -16.10 -15.36
CA PHE A 161 -22.24 -16.01 -15.50
C PHE A 161 -22.62 -14.58 -15.90
N SER A 162 -22.92 -14.42 -17.19
CA SER A 162 -23.70 -13.33 -17.78
C SER A 162 -25.11 -13.83 -18.07
#